data_AF-A0A6J7BUK3-F1
#
_entry.id   AF-A0A6J7BUK3-F1
#
_cell.length_a   1.000
_cell.length_b   1.000
_cell.length_c   1.000
_cell.angle_alpha   90.00
_cell.angle_beta   90.00
_cell.angle_gamma   90.00
#
_symmetry.space_group_name_H-M   'P 1'
#
loop_
_entity.id
_entity.type
_entity.pdbx_description
1 polymer ?
#
loop_
_entity_poly.entity_id
_entity_poly.type
_entity_poly.pdbx_seq_one_letter_code
_entity_poly.pdbx_strand_id
1 'polypeptide(L)'
;MVADLTEAQKAVAERALAGGLPAVRQAVNEQNAQLKAEGKEEIPAAGLLAIAEQLLPKLRVAEWLDRADAALADLDELDLRDLRSVVVGADDPMVARDEATREVATRLKEALVTKQEKELALWFEDIDAAITVGRVVRALKLSSQPPKAGVRFPAEIAARLAAAATGSLATDALPDRWAAVLEAVAFSPIRSQVTPTAKPAQVNDELLATVKRVGSLLPQVAALFGVDIDAKAQPKPLRPTRPTAPTKAAAKPAPKPPTPKPAVTPAAPAEAAVVETPAVAEAVAEVVVEAVVEVEAAVVETPAVAEAVAEVVVEAVVEVEAAVVETPAVVEAPAEEA
;
A
#
# COMPACT_ATOMS: atom_id res chain seq x y z
N MET A 1 23.50 2.95 -28.21
CA MET A 1 22.74 1.90 -28.92
C MET A 1 21.31 2.33 -29.29
N VAL A 2 20.42 2.66 -28.34
CA VAL A 2 19.04 3.08 -28.69
C VAL A 2 19.02 4.41 -29.48
N ALA A 3 19.95 5.32 -29.17
CA ALA A 3 20.15 6.56 -29.92
C ALA A 3 20.47 6.34 -31.41
N ASP A 4 21.18 5.26 -31.73
CA ASP A 4 21.72 4.92 -33.06
C ASP A 4 20.69 4.28 -34.01
N LEU A 5 19.45 4.08 -33.54
CA LEU A 5 18.35 3.59 -34.36
C LEU A 5 17.90 4.64 -35.37
N THR A 6 17.61 4.21 -36.61
CA THR A 6 16.89 5.05 -37.59
C THR A 6 15.48 5.37 -37.09
N GLU A 7 14.89 6.47 -37.57
CA GLU A 7 13.56 6.92 -37.16
C GLU A 7 12.46 5.84 -37.35
N ALA A 8 12.51 5.12 -38.47
CA ALA A 8 11.64 3.97 -38.72
C ALA A 8 11.83 2.82 -37.71
N GLN A 9 13.07 2.58 -37.25
CA GLN A 9 13.35 1.59 -36.21
C GLN A 9 12.93 2.07 -34.81
N LYS A 10 12.98 3.38 -34.53
CA LYS A 10 12.48 3.97 -33.26
C LYS A 10 10.98 3.76 -33.10
N ALA A 11 10.19 4.07 -34.14
CA ALA A 11 8.74 3.82 -34.15
C ALA A 11 8.36 2.34 -33.99
N VAL A 12 9.21 1.40 -34.44
CA VAL A 12 9.04 -0.04 -34.18
C VAL A 12 9.44 -0.40 -32.76
N ALA A 13 10.55 0.14 -32.24
CA ALA A 13 11.06 -0.10 -30.90
C ALA A 13 10.09 0.37 -29.79
N GLU A 14 9.50 1.55 -29.95
CA GLU A 14 8.50 2.10 -29.02
C GLU A 14 7.26 1.18 -28.92
N ARG A 15 6.72 0.76 -30.06
CA ARG A 15 5.58 -0.18 -30.14
C ARG A 15 5.95 -1.55 -29.55
N ALA A 16 7.19 -2.01 -29.74
CA ALA A 16 7.70 -3.25 -29.19
C ALA A 16 7.90 -3.20 -27.66
N LEU A 17 8.35 -2.08 -27.12
CA LEU A 17 8.44 -1.88 -25.66
C LEU A 17 7.04 -1.88 -25.01
N ALA A 18 6.09 -1.17 -25.62
CA ALA A 18 4.73 -1.00 -25.10
C ALA A 18 3.91 -2.30 -25.03
N GLY A 19 4.08 -3.23 -25.97
CA GLY A 19 3.30 -4.48 -25.98
C GLY A 19 3.88 -5.64 -26.80
N GLY A 20 5.19 -5.64 -27.01
CA GLY A 20 5.92 -6.71 -27.70
C GLY A 20 5.55 -6.90 -29.18
N LEU A 21 5.92 -8.06 -29.72
CA LEU A 21 5.55 -8.48 -31.07
C LEU A 21 4.03 -8.45 -31.36
N PRO A 22 3.11 -8.74 -30.41
CA PRO A 22 1.67 -8.56 -30.62
C PRO A 22 1.27 -7.12 -30.95
N ALA A 23 1.76 -6.13 -30.19
CA ALA A 23 1.45 -4.72 -30.42
C ALA A 23 2.03 -4.21 -31.76
N VAL A 24 3.24 -4.62 -32.11
CA VAL A 24 3.83 -4.33 -33.43
C VAL A 24 2.97 -4.92 -34.56
N ARG A 25 2.50 -6.18 -34.41
CA ARG A 25 1.63 -6.84 -35.39
C ARG A 25 0.29 -6.12 -35.54
N GLN A 26 -0.34 -5.72 -34.42
CA GLN A 26 -1.60 -4.99 -34.43
C GLN A 26 -1.45 -3.64 -35.14
N ALA A 27 -0.47 -2.83 -34.75
CA ALA A 27 -0.24 -1.51 -35.32
C ALA A 27 0.01 -1.55 -36.84
N VAL A 28 0.73 -2.56 -37.35
CA VAL A 28 0.94 -2.71 -38.79
C VAL A 28 -0.32 -3.20 -39.52
N ASN A 29 -1.12 -4.08 -38.91
CA ASN A 29 -2.39 -4.52 -39.49
C ASN A 29 -3.39 -3.34 -39.60
N GLU A 30 -3.47 -2.49 -38.57
CA GLU A 30 -4.30 -1.28 -38.56
C GLU A 30 -3.82 -0.26 -39.60
N GLN A 31 -2.50 -0.04 -39.68
CA GLN A 31 -1.90 0.86 -40.67
C GLN A 31 -2.09 0.36 -42.11
N ASN A 32 -1.99 -0.95 -42.36
CA ASN A 32 -2.26 -1.53 -43.68
C ASN A 32 -3.74 -1.47 -44.05
N ALA A 33 -4.66 -1.63 -43.09
CA ALA A 33 -6.09 -1.45 -43.33
C ALA A 33 -6.43 -0.01 -43.76
N GLN A 34 -5.76 0.99 -43.16
CA GLN A 34 -5.88 2.40 -43.57
C GLN A 34 -5.30 2.63 -44.98
N LEU A 35 -4.06 2.19 -45.24
CA LEU A 35 -3.42 2.33 -46.55
C LEU A 35 -4.26 1.68 -47.68
N LYS A 36 -4.81 0.50 -47.42
CA LYS A 36 -5.71 -0.22 -48.35
C LYS A 36 -7.01 0.56 -48.62
N ALA A 37 -7.58 1.21 -47.60
CA ALA A 37 -8.76 2.08 -47.77
C ALA A 37 -8.44 3.38 -48.54
N GLU A 38 -7.21 3.88 -48.42
CA GLU A 38 -6.71 5.05 -49.16
C GLU A 38 -6.18 4.69 -50.58
N GLY A 39 -6.22 3.42 -50.98
CA GLY A 39 -5.71 2.96 -52.29
C GLY A 39 -4.19 2.99 -52.43
N LYS A 40 -3.45 3.00 -51.32
CA LYS A 40 -1.99 3.01 -51.24
C LYS A 40 -1.42 1.59 -51.07
N GLU A 41 -0.13 1.44 -51.33
CA GLU A 41 0.58 0.16 -51.13
C GLU A 41 0.66 -0.22 -49.64
N GLU A 42 0.54 -1.52 -49.34
CA GLU A 42 0.59 -2.05 -47.97
C GLU A 42 2.04 -2.25 -47.49
N ILE A 43 2.31 -1.99 -46.21
CA ILE A 43 3.64 -2.12 -45.61
C ILE A 43 3.96 -3.60 -45.33
N PRO A 44 5.16 -4.12 -45.68
CA PRO A 44 5.52 -5.52 -45.48
C PRO A 44 5.72 -5.88 -44.00
N ALA A 45 4.64 -6.32 -43.34
CA ALA A 45 4.61 -6.60 -41.90
C ALA A 45 5.68 -7.58 -41.40
N ALA A 46 6.07 -8.57 -42.21
CA ALA A 46 7.11 -9.54 -41.86
C ALA A 46 8.47 -8.87 -41.58
N GLY A 47 8.83 -7.83 -42.33
CA GLY A 47 10.09 -7.08 -42.12
C GLY A 47 10.09 -6.30 -40.80
N LEU A 48 8.97 -5.63 -40.48
CA LEU A 48 8.82 -4.89 -39.23
C LEU A 48 8.79 -5.80 -38.00
N LEU A 49 8.20 -6.98 -38.11
CA LEU A 49 8.21 -7.99 -37.05
C LEU A 49 9.62 -8.56 -36.81
N ALA A 50 10.37 -8.86 -37.87
CA ALA A 50 11.77 -9.31 -37.75
C ALA A 50 12.68 -8.24 -37.10
N ILE A 51 12.49 -6.96 -37.44
CA ILE A 51 13.18 -5.84 -36.79
C ILE A 51 12.80 -5.77 -35.29
N ALA A 52 11.52 -5.87 -34.95
CA ALA A 52 11.08 -5.87 -33.56
C ALA A 52 11.66 -7.04 -32.75
N GLU A 53 11.66 -8.25 -33.32
CA GLU A 53 12.24 -9.46 -32.71
C GLU A 53 13.75 -9.31 -32.45
N GLN A 54 14.49 -8.73 -33.40
CA GLN A 54 15.92 -8.48 -33.25
C GLN A 54 16.25 -7.38 -32.20
N LEU A 55 15.39 -6.37 -32.06
CA LEU A 55 15.61 -5.25 -31.13
C LEU A 55 15.13 -5.55 -29.71
N LEU A 56 14.06 -6.32 -29.53
CA LEU A 56 13.38 -6.53 -28.25
C LEU A 56 14.29 -6.92 -27.07
N PRO A 57 15.22 -7.89 -27.18
CA PRO A 57 16.11 -8.24 -26.07
C PRO A 57 16.98 -7.06 -25.61
N LYS A 58 17.54 -6.31 -26.55
CA LYS A 58 18.39 -5.14 -26.28
C LYS A 58 17.58 -3.98 -25.67
N LEU A 59 16.35 -3.80 -26.13
CA LEU A 59 15.43 -2.80 -25.59
C LEU A 59 15.03 -3.11 -24.15
N ARG A 60 14.75 -4.39 -23.81
CA ARG A 60 14.45 -4.79 -22.43
C ARG A 60 15.65 -4.68 -21.49
N VAL A 61 16.86 -5.02 -21.95
CA VAL A 61 18.09 -4.78 -21.17
C VAL A 61 18.29 -3.28 -20.91
N ALA A 62 18.14 -2.43 -21.93
CA ALA A 62 18.31 -0.98 -21.78
C ALA A 62 17.22 -0.34 -20.88
N GLU A 63 15.96 -0.75 -21.03
CA GLU A 63 14.83 -0.28 -20.21
C GLU A 63 14.94 -0.73 -18.75
N TRP A 64 15.48 -1.92 -18.49
CA TRP A 64 15.81 -2.33 -17.12
C TRP A 64 17.01 -1.57 -16.55
N LEU A 65 18.07 -1.35 -17.33
CA LEU A 65 19.25 -0.59 -16.88
C LEU A 65 18.90 0.86 -16.52
N ASP A 66 18.10 1.55 -17.35
CA ASP A 66 17.63 2.92 -17.07
C ASP A 66 16.86 2.99 -15.73
N ARG A 67 15.94 2.05 -15.50
CA ARG A 67 15.22 1.91 -14.21
C ARG A 67 16.12 1.47 -13.06
N ALA A 68 17.21 0.75 -13.33
CA ALA A 68 18.15 0.27 -12.32
C ALA A 68 19.13 1.36 -11.88
N ASP A 69 19.65 2.16 -12.81
CA ASP A 69 20.52 3.29 -12.53
C ASP A 69 19.77 4.40 -11.79
N ALA A 70 18.52 4.71 -12.17
CA ALA A 70 17.63 5.59 -11.41
C ALA A 70 17.37 5.04 -9.99
N ALA A 71 17.06 3.74 -9.85
CA ALA A 71 16.86 3.11 -8.55
C ALA A 71 18.13 3.08 -7.68
N LEU A 72 19.33 3.06 -8.29
CA LEU A 72 20.61 3.14 -7.59
C LEU A 72 20.96 4.58 -7.18
N ALA A 73 20.53 5.59 -7.93
CA ALA A 73 20.71 7.01 -7.58
C ALA A 73 19.87 7.40 -6.35
N ASP A 74 18.59 7.03 -6.36
CA ASP A 74 17.60 7.50 -5.36
C ASP A 74 17.35 6.49 -4.22
N LEU A 75 18.30 5.60 -3.93
CA LEU A 75 18.14 4.43 -3.02
C LEU A 75 17.56 4.75 -1.63
N ASP A 76 17.87 5.91 -1.04
CA ASP A 76 17.37 6.28 0.28
C ASP A 76 15.89 6.70 0.24
N GLU A 77 15.45 7.39 -0.81
CA GLU A 77 14.06 7.86 -0.98
C GLU A 77 13.16 6.80 -1.65
N LEU A 78 13.71 5.93 -2.49
CA LEU A 78 12.97 4.92 -3.25
C LEU A 78 12.18 3.94 -2.38
N ASP A 79 10.89 3.82 -2.63
CA ASP A 79 9.98 2.99 -1.84
C ASP A 79 10.36 1.50 -1.88
N LEU A 80 10.21 0.78 -0.76
CA LEU A 80 10.62 -0.64 -0.65
C LEU A 80 9.82 -1.55 -1.61
N ARG A 81 8.62 -1.12 -2.03
CA ARG A 81 7.83 -1.79 -3.07
C ARG A 81 8.52 -1.71 -4.44
N ASP A 82 9.09 -0.57 -4.76
CA ASP A 82 9.51 -0.25 -6.13
C ASP A 82 10.94 -0.75 -6.35
N LEU A 83 11.80 -0.67 -5.32
CA LEU A 83 13.08 -1.41 -5.29
C LEU A 83 12.88 -2.93 -5.47
N ARG A 84 11.84 -3.53 -4.85
CA ARG A 84 11.47 -4.94 -5.11
C ARG A 84 11.08 -5.16 -6.57
N SER A 85 10.38 -4.21 -7.21
CA SER A 85 9.96 -4.34 -8.61
C SER A 85 11.13 -4.29 -9.59
N VAL A 86 12.12 -3.42 -9.36
CA VAL A 86 13.34 -3.31 -10.19
C VAL A 86 14.21 -4.57 -10.03
N VAL A 87 14.33 -5.10 -8.80
CA VAL A 87 15.01 -6.37 -8.54
C VAL A 87 14.32 -7.55 -9.21
N VAL A 88 12.98 -7.66 -9.16
CA VAL A 88 12.24 -8.72 -9.88
C VAL A 88 12.42 -8.58 -11.40
N GLY A 89 12.49 -7.35 -11.92
CA GLY A 89 12.81 -7.10 -13.32
C GLY A 89 14.22 -7.56 -13.74
N ALA A 90 15.14 -7.76 -12.80
CA ALA A 90 16.48 -8.27 -13.07
C ALA A 90 16.50 -9.77 -13.40
N ASP A 91 15.48 -10.50 -12.95
CA ASP A 91 15.31 -11.93 -13.16
C ASP A 91 14.56 -12.27 -14.49
N ASP A 92 14.24 -11.26 -15.30
CA ASP A 92 13.69 -11.46 -16.65
C ASP A 92 14.69 -12.22 -17.56
N PRO A 93 14.26 -13.21 -18.37
CA PRO A 93 15.16 -14.03 -19.17
C PRO A 93 15.98 -13.29 -20.25
N MET A 94 15.67 -12.05 -20.61
CA MET A 94 16.51 -11.21 -21.47
C MET A 94 17.52 -10.42 -20.64
N VAL A 95 17.10 -9.89 -19.49
CA VAL A 95 17.94 -9.11 -18.58
C VAL A 95 18.99 -9.97 -17.88
N ALA A 96 18.58 -11.11 -17.31
CA ALA A 96 19.43 -12.02 -16.53
C ALA A 96 20.51 -12.75 -17.35
N ARG A 97 20.42 -12.73 -18.69
CA ARG A 97 21.40 -13.34 -19.60
C ARG A 97 22.51 -12.39 -20.03
N ASP A 98 22.30 -11.08 -19.95
CA ASP A 98 23.34 -10.11 -20.27
C ASP A 98 24.41 -10.08 -19.17
N GLU A 99 25.65 -9.76 -19.52
CA GLU A 99 26.76 -9.67 -18.56
C GLU A 99 26.78 -8.30 -17.88
N ALA A 100 26.39 -7.24 -18.59
CA ALA A 100 26.40 -5.86 -18.08
C ALA A 100 25.37 -5.63 -16.96
N THR A 101 24.32 -6.46 -16.89
CA THR A 101 23.24 -6.35 -15.91
C THR A 101 23.59 -7.00 -14.56
N ARG A 102 24.50 -7.98 -14.54
CA ARG A 102 24.76 -8.83 -13.36
C ARG A 102 25.30 -8.06 -12.15
N GLU A 103 26.23 -7.14 -12.36
CA GLU A 103 26.80 -6.34 -11.26
C GLU A 103 25.73 -5.41 -10.67
N VAL A 104 25.00 -4.70 -11.53
CA VAL A 104 23.88 -3.82 -11.16
C VAL A 104 22.79 -4.60 -10.40
N ALA A 105 22.43 -5.79 -10.89
CA ALA A 105 21.44 -6.67 -10.26
C ALA A 105 21.91 -7.19 -8.89
N THR A 106 23.21 -7.41 -8.71
CA THR A 106 23.81 -7.82 -7.43
C THR A 106 23.72 -6.67 -6.42
N ARG A 107 24.19 -5.47 -6.79
CA ARG A 107 24.11 -4.26 -5.95
C ARG A 107 22.66 -3.93 -5.54
N LEU A 108 21.70 -4.05 -6.46
CA LEU A 108 20.28 -3.86 -6.17
C LEU A 108 19.72 -4.92 -5.21
N LYS A 109 20.15 -6.19 -5.33
CA LYS A 109 19.75 -7.27 -4.40
C LYS A 109 20.34 -7.07 -3.01
N GLU A 110 21.58 -6.58 -2.90
CA GLU A 110 22.21 -6.18 -1.64
C GLU A 110 21.49 -4.98 -1.00
N ALA A 111 21.25 -3.91 -1.76
CA ALA A 111 20.51 -2.73 -1.29
C ALA A 111 19.09 -3.08 -0.83
N LEU A 112 18.43 -4.02 -1.52
CA LEU A 112 17.11 -4.54 -1.15
C LEU A 112 17.13 -5.35 0.15
N VAL A 113 18.23 -6.03 0.51
CA VAL A 113 18.38 -6.67 1.83
C VAL A 113 18.55 -5.59 2.90
N THR A 114 19.53 -4.69 2.72
CA THR A 114 19.81 -3.58 3.66
C THR A 114 18.57 -2.73 3.94
N LYS A 115 17.77 -2.38 2.91
CA LYS A 115 16.54 -1.61 3.11
C LYS A 115 15.43 -2.43 3.78
N GLN A 116 15.31 -3.74 3.51
CA GLN A 116 14.38 -4.59 4.26
C GLN A 116 14.72 -4.69 5.75
N GLU A 117 16.01 -4.73 6.10
CA GLU A 117 16.47 -4.79 7.48
C GLU A 117 16.27 -3.44 8.20
N LYS A 118 16.58 -2.31 7.53
CA LYS A 118 16.30 -0.95 8.01
C LYS A 118 14.81 -0.73 8.29
N GLU A 119 13.93 -1.05 7.34
CA GLU A 119 12.47 -0.92 7.51
C GLU A 119 11.92 -1.84 8.62
N LEU A 120 12.47 -3.05 8.77
CA LEU A 120 12.07 -4.00 9.81
C LEU A 120 12.54 -3.57 11.22
N ALA A 121 13.73 -2.96 11.32
CA ALA A 121 14.21 -2.35 12.56
C ALA A 121 13.35 -1.14 12.96
N LEU A 122 13.14 -0.19 12.04
CA LEU A 122 12.29 1.00 12.28
C LEU A 122 10.86 0.61 12.67
N TRP A 123 10.30 -0.44 12.06
CA TRP A 123 8.99 -0.98 12.44
C TRP A 123 8.94 -1.51 13.89
N PHE A 124 10.01 -2.16 14.37
CA PHE A 124 10.11 -2.57 15.77
C PHE A 124 10.31 -1.39 16.73
N GLU A 125 11.12 -0.39 16.35
CA GLU A 125 11.35 0.82 17.15
C GLU A 125 10.06 1.65 17.30
N ASP A 126 9.27 1.80 16.25
CA ASP A 126 8.00 2.55 16.29
C ASP A 126 6.89 1.77 17.06
N ILE A 127 6.97 0.44 17.12
CA ILE A 127 6.17 -0.38 18.06
C ILE A 127 6.65 -0.17 19.50
N ASP A 128 7.95 -0.21 19.76
CA ASP A 128 8.51 -0.02 21.11
C ASP A 128 8.18 1.36 21.66
N ALA A 129 8.42 2.42 20.89
CA ALA A 129 8.06 3.79 21.22
C ALA A 129 6.55 3.96 21.42
N ALA A 130 5.71 3.20 20.70
CA ALA A 130 4.27 3.19 20.94
C ALA A 130 3.89 2.47 22.26
N ILE A 131 4.58 1.40 22.65
CA ILE A 131 4.40 0.73 23.96
C ILE A 131 4.86 1.65 25.09
N THR A 132 6.09 2.18 24.99
CA THR A 132 6.75 3.02 26.00
C THR A 132 6.01 4.33 26.28
N VAL A 133 5.36 4.92 25.27
CA VAL A 133 4.48 6.11 25.44
C VAL A 133 3.03 5.72 25.80
N GLY A 134 2.75 4.45 26.12
CA GLY A 134 1.43 3.96 26.55
C GLY A 134 0.36 3.93 25.45
N ARG A 135 0.75 4.09 24.18
CA ARG A 135 -0.16 4.13 23.01
C ARG A 135 -0.50 2.73 22.52
N VAL A 136 -1.01 1.88 23.43
CA VAL A 136 -1.29 0.45 23.22
C VAL A 136 -2.04 0.16 21.91
N VAL A 137 -3.11 0.90 21.60
CA VAL A 137 -3.90 0.72 20.37
C VAL A 137 -3.10 1.04 19.10
N ARG A 138 -2.13 1.96 19.14
CA ARG A 138 -1.19 2.21 18.01
C ARG A 138 -0.23 1.03 17.87
N ALA A 139 0.39 0.59 18.97
CA ALA A 139 1.35 -0.52 18.96
C ALA A 139 0.71 -1.83 18.44
N LEU A 140 -0.51 -2.15 18.90
CA LEU A 140 -1.30 -3.28 18.41
C LEU A 140 -1.58 -3.18 16.89
N LYS A 141 -2.08 -2.04 16.42
CA LYS A 141 -2.36 -1.83 14.97
C LYS A 141 -1.09 -1.85 14.11
N LEU A 142 0.06 -1.43 14.65
CA LEU A 142 1.33 -1.49 13.94
C LEU A 142 1.89 -2.93 13.91
N SER A 143 1.71 -3.71 14.99
CA SER A 143 2.11 -5.13 15.07
C SER A 143 1.40 -6.04 14.04
N SER A 144 0.24 -5.62 13.51
CA SER A 144 -0.48 -6.33 12.44
C SER A 144 -0.10 -5.89 11.02
N GLN A 145 0.86 -4.96 10.86
CA GLN A 145 1.26 -4.38 9.57
C GLN A 145 2.80 -4.46 9.37
N PRO A 146 3.38 -5.66 9.20
CA PRO A 146 4.82 -5.82 8.95
C PRO A 146 5.23 -5.36 7.53
N PRO A 147 6.46 -4.81 7.33
CA PRO A 147 7.00 -4.44 6.01
C PRO A 147 7.15 -5.61 4.99
N LYS A 148 6.93 -6.84 5.45
CA LYS A 148 6.98 -8.07 4.65
C LYS A 148 6.06 -9.12 5.29
N ALA A 149 5.23 -9.78 4.48
CA ALA A 149 4.40 -10.89 4.95
C ALA A 149 5.27 -12.05 5.46
N GLY A 150 4.81 -12.75 6.50
CA GLY A 150 5.50 -13.91 7.09
C GLY A 150 6.64 -13.58 8.07
N VAL A 151 6.97 -12.30 8.30
CA VAL A 151 7.93 -11.89 9.34
C VAL A 151 7.48 -12.41 10.71
N ARG A 152 8.41 -13.02 11.46
CA ARG A 152 8.17 -13.48 12.83
C ARG A 152 8.17 -12.27 13.78
N PHE A 153 7.17 -12.18 14.65
CA PHE A 153 7.09 -11.11 15.65
C PHE A 153 7.96 -11.46 16.87
N PRO A 154 8.91 -10.60 17.32
CA PRO A 154 9.84 -10.93 18.40
C PRO A 154 9.16 -11.18 19.74
N ALA A 155 9.60 -12.23 20.45
CA ALA A 155 9.00 -12.65 21.72
C ALA A 155 9.05 -11.55 22.82
N GLU A 156 10.16 -10.82 22.93
CA GLU A 156 10.33 -9.76 23.93
C GLU A 156 9.45 -8.52 23.67
N ILE A 157 9.15 -8.22 22.40
CA ILE A 157 8.20 -7.17 22.04
C ILE A 157 6.76 -7.69 22.24
N ALA A 158 6.51 -8.95 21.90
CA ALA A 158 5.22 -9.61 22.09
C ALA A 158 4.80 -9.63 23.56
N ALA A 159 5.68 -10.08 24.47
CA ALA A 159 5.42 -10.16 25.89
C ALA A 159 5.11 -8.78 26.50
N ARG A 160 5.90 -7.75 26.17
CA ARG A 160 5.66 -6.38 26.64
C ARG A 160 4.39 -5.77 26.06
N LEU A 161 4.08 -6.01 24.79
CA LEU A 161 2.83 -5.59 24.16
C LEU A 161 1.62 -6.31 24.79
N ALA A 162 1.75 -7.60 25.14
CA ALA A 162 0.69 -8.38 25.77
C ALA A 162 0.44 -7.96 27.22
N ALA A 163 1.50 -7.65 27.98
CA ALA A 163 1.40 -7.06 29.31
C ALA A 163 0.72 -5.68 29.25
N ALA A 164 1.15 -4.80 28.33
CA ALA A 164 0.54 -3.49 28.15
C ALA A 164 -0.93 -3.56 27.69
N ALA A 165 -1.27 -4.47 26.77
CA ALA A 165 -2.64 -4.72 26.34
C ALA A 165 -3.51 -5.23 27.48
N THR A 166 -3.06 -6.24 28.22
CA THR A 166 -3.80 -6.81 29.36
C THR A 166 -3.97 -5.77 30.48
N GLY A 167 -2.94 -4.98 30.79
CA GLY A 167 -3.02 -3.87 31.75
C GLY A 167 -3.93 -2.72 31.32
N SER A 168 -4.12 -2.51 30.01
CA SER A 168 -5.10 -1.54 29.50
C SER A 168 -6.56 -2.00 29.58
N LEU A 169 -6.79 -3.31 29.74
CA LEU A 169 -8.10 -3.92 29.99
C LEU A 169 -8.38 -4.03 31.49
N ALA A 170 -8.25 -2.90 32.20
CA ALA A 170 -8.49 -2.77 33.62
C ALA A 170 -9.99 -2.62 33.95
N THR A 171 -10.39 -2.94 35.19
CA THR A 171 -11.81 -2.95 35.61
C THR A 171 -12.44 -1.55 35.67
N ASP A 172 -11.63 -0.51 35.83
CA ASP A 172 -12.01 0.91 35.87
C ASP A 172 -11.95 1.61 34.50
N ALA A 173 -11.39 0.94 33.47
CA ALA A 173 -11.28 1.50 32.14
C ALA A 173 -12.65 1.57 31.42
N LEU A 174 -12.90 2.67 30.71
CA LEU A 174 -14.15 2.95 30.00
C LEU A 174 -14.49 1.87 28.96
N PRO A 175 -15.79 1.53 28.74
CA PRO A 175 -16.21 0.50 27.79
C PRO A 175 -15.69 0.71 26.37
N ASP A 176 -15.64 1.95 25.91
CA ASP A 176 -15.22 2.30 24.53
C ASP A 176 -13.70 2.12 24.35
N ARG A 177 -12.92 2.30 25.42
CA ARG A 177 -11.48 1.97 25.44
C ARG A 177 -11.28 0.46 25.41
N TRP A 178 -12.08 -0.29 26.18
CA TRP A 178 -12.11 -1.74 26.13
C TRP A 178 -12.40 -2.24 24.71
N ALA A 179 -13.45 -1.72 24.07
CA ALA A 179 -13.80 -2.06 22.69
C ALA A 179 -12.65 -1.75 21.71
N ALA A 180 -12.08 -0.54 21.76
CA ALA A 180 -10.99 -0.13 20.89
C ALA A 180 -9.69 -0.94 21.07
N VAL A 181 -9.41 -1.43 22.29
CA VAL A 181 -8.30 -2.36 22.56
C VAL A 181 -8.62 -3.75 22.02
N LEU A 182 -9.79 -4.33 22.34
CA LEU A 182 -10.17 -5.66 21.86
C LEU A 182 -10.18 -5.76 20.34
N GLU A 183 -10.67 -4.72 19.65
CA GLU A 183 -10.59 -4.57 18.20
C GLU A 183 -9.16 -4.63 17.65
N ALA A 184 -8.21 -3.99 18.32
CA ALA A 184 -6.81 -3.99 17.91
C ALA A 184 -6.06 -5.28 18.31
N VAL A 185 -6.43 -5.91 19.43
CA VAL A 185 -5.88 -7.20 19.87
C VAL A 185 -6.33 -8.32 18.94
N ALA A 186 -7.60 -8.35 18.51
CA ALA A 186 -8.15 -9.43 17.68
C ALA A 186 -7.36 -9.71 16.39
N PHE A 187 -6.79 -8.67 15.78
CA PHE A 187 -6.01 -8.77 14.54
C PHE A 187 -4.49 -8.69 14.75
N SER A 188 -4.01 -8.64 16.00
CA SER A 188 -2.58 -8.65 16.34
C SER A 188 -1.99 -10.07 16.36
N PRO A 189 -0.69 -10.25 16.07
CA PRO A 189 0.03 -11.50 16.33
C PRO A 189 -0.08 -11.97 17.80
N ILE A 190 -0.25 -11.07 18.78
CA ILE A 190 -0.24 -11.41 20.20
C ILE A 190 -1.60 -11.82 20.80
N ARG A 191 -2.64 -11.96 19.98
CA ARG A 191 -4.06 -12.10 20.42
C ARG A 191 -4.35 -13.24 21.41
N SER A 192 -3.54 -14.30 21.40
CA SER A 192 -3.63 -15.44 22.32
C SER A 192 -2.94 -15.22 23.67
N GLN A 193 -2.12 -14.18 23.81
CA GLN A 193 -1.40 -13.85 25.06
C GLN A 193 -2.21 -12.89 25.94
N VAL A 194 -3.08 -12.06 25.35
CA VAL A 194 -3.89 -11.07 26.08
C VAL A 194 -5.03 -11.76 26.82
N THR A 195 -4.95 -11.77 28.15
CA THR A 195 -5.89 -12.50 29.02
C THR A 195 -6.36 -11.60 30.17
N PRO A 196 -7.39 -10.76 29.95
CA PRO A 196 -7.97 -9.96 31.03
C PRO A 196 -8.63 -10.86 32.07
N THR A 197 -8.43 -10.58 33.35
CA THR A 197 -8.88 -11.41 34.47
C THR A 197 -10.28 -11.06 34.99
N ALA A 198 -10.80 -9.89 34.66
CA ALA A 198 -12.09 -9.38 35.11
C ALA A 198 -12.75 -8.51 34.04
N LYS A 199 -14.08 -8.35 34.10
CA LYS A 199 -14.85 -7.44 33.23
C LYS A 199 -14.66 -5.98 33.65
N PRO A 200 -14.85 -4.99 32.75
CA PRO A 200 -15.01 -3.61 33.17
C PRO A 200 -16.25 -3.46 34.06
N ALA A 201 -16.19 -2.53 35.02
CA ALA A 201 -17.27 -2.23 35.95
C ALA A 201 -18.51 -1.61 35.26
N GLN A 202 -18.34 -1.11 34.04
CA GLN A 202 -19.40 -0.67 33.14
C GLN A 202 -19.33 -1.48 31.85
N VAL A 203 -20.48 -1.85 31.29
CA VAL A 203 -20.60 -2.55 30.01
C VAL A 203 -21.71 -1.87 29.22
N ASN A 204 -21.44 -1.55 27.95
CA ASN A 204 -22.41 -0.99 27.01
C ASN A 204 -22.65 -1.95 25.83
N ASP A 205 -23.70 -1.68 25.05
CA ASP A 205 -24.08 -2.53 23.91
C ASP A 205 -23.01 -2.56 22.81
N GLU A 206 -22.22 -1.49 22.64
CA GLU A 206 -21.10 -1.43 21.71
C GLU A 206 -19.98 -2.42 22.10
N LEU A 207 -19.58 -2.44 23.37
CA LEU A 207 -18.60 -3.41 23.88
C LEU A 207 -19.11 -4.85 23.71
N LEU A 208 -20.38 -5.12 23.97
CA LEU A 208 -20.99 -6.45 23.76
C LEU A 208 -21.03 -6.84 22.27
N ALA A 209 -21.34 -5.89 21.38
CA ALA A 209 -21.31 -6.08 19.94
C ALA A 209 -19.88 -6.36 19.44
N THR A 210 -18.88 -5.61 19.91
CA THR A 210 -17.46 -5.87 19.63
C THR A 210 -17.06 -7.26 20.11
N VAL A 211 -17.29 -7.62 21.38
CA VAL A 211 -16.92 -8.94 21.93
C VAL A 211 -17.59 -10.08 21.14
N LYS A 212 -18.89 -9.96 20.81
CA LYS A 212 -19.58 -10.95 19.98
C LYS A 212 -18.99 -11.06 18.57
N ARG A 213 -18.56 -9.94 17.97
CA ARG A 213 -18.01 -9.92 16.62
C ARG A 213 -16.57 -10.46 16.54
N VAL A 214 -15.73 -10.18 17.54
CA VAL A 214 -14.33 -10.66 17.57
C VAL A 214 -14.13 -11.95 18.37
N GLY A 215 -15.21 -12.52 18.95
CA GLY A 215 -15.14 -13.66 19.87
C GLY A 215 -14.52 -14.93 19.28
N SER A 216 -14.64 -15.16 17.96
CA SER A 216 -13.95 -16.28 17.28
C SER A 216 -12.43 -16.10 17.16
N LEU A 217 -11.93 -14.87 17.30
CA LEU A 217 -10.49 -14.55 17.35
C LEU A 217 -9.97 -14.39 18.79
N LEU A 218 -10.86 -14.07 19.75
CA LEU A 218 -10.58 -13.88 21.17
C LEU A 218 -11.47 -14.77 22.07
N PRO A 219 -11.39 -16.10 21.96
CA PRO A 219 -12.29 -17.01 22.68
C PRO A 219 -12.19 -16.88 24.20
N GLN A 220 -11.01 -16.54 24.74
CA GLN A 220 -10.82 -16.29 26.17
C GLN A 220 -11.59 -15.04 26.66
N VAL A 221 -11.75 -14.03 25.80
CA VAL A 221 -12.54 -12.83 26.11
C VAL A 221 -14.04 -13.11 25.96
N ALA A 222 -14.45 -13.83 24.91
CA ALA A 222 -15.85 -14.24 24.76
C ALA A 222 -16.32 -15.12 25.95
N ALA A 223 -15.47 -16.05 26.40
CA ALA A 223 -15.71 -16.84 27.61
C ALA A 223 -15.82 -15.98 28.88
N LEU A 224 -14.92 -15.00 29.07
CA LEU A 224 -15.00 -14.04 30.19
C LEU A 224 -16.35 -13.31 30.18
N PHE A 225 -16.79 -12.80 29.03
CA PHE A 225 -18.06 -12.08 28.92
C PHE A 225 -19.30 -12.99 29.03
N GLY A 226 -19.18 -14.28 28.71
CA GLY A 226 -20.29 -15.24 28.66
C GLY A 226 -21.03 -15.21 27.32
N VAL A 227 -20.32 -14.93 26.22
CA VAL A 227 -20.87 -14.80 24.87
C VAL A 227 -20.62 -16.06 24.08
N ASP A 228 -21.69 -16.63 23.50
CA ASP A 228 -21.62 -17.78 22.61
C ASP A 228 -20.84 -17.45 21.31
N ILE A 229 -19.98 -18.38 20.88
CA ILE A 229 -18.99 -18.15 19.82
C ILE A 229 -19.41 -18.90 18.55
N ASP A 230 -19.77 -18.17 17.50
CA ASP A 230 -19.79 -18.74 16.15
C ASP A 230 -18.34 -19.00 15.68
N ALA A 231 -17.89 -20.25 15.85
CA ALA A 231 -16.56 -20.69 15.42
C ALA A 231 -16.33 -20.61 13.89
N LYS A 232 -17.38 -20.38 13.08
CA LYS A 232 -17.27 -20.15 11.63
C LYS A 232 -17.17 -18.67 11.28
N ALA A 233 -17.42 -17.76 12.21
CA ALA A 233 -17.34 -16.33 11.96
C ALA A 233 -15.89 -15.90 11.67
N GLN A 234 -15.67 -15.32 10.48
CA GLN A 234 -14.40 -14.73 10.05
C GLN A 234 -14.53 -13.19 10.05
N PRO A 235 -14.42 -12.53 11.23
CA PRO A 235 -14.54 -11.08 11.32
C PRO A 235 -13.38 -10.40 10.61
N LYS A 236 -13.68 -9.29 9.93
CA LYS A 236 -12.68 -8.47 9.23
C LYS A 236 -12.30 -7.25 10.10
N PRO A 237 -11.09 -6.70 9.95
CA PRO A 237 -10.73 -5.43 10.58
C PRO A 237 -11.70 -4.33 10.18
N LEU A 238 -12.10 -3.47 11.13
CA LEU A 238 -12.88 -2.28 10.82
C LEU A 238 -11.98 -1.33 10.01
N ARG A 239 -12.42 -0.99 8.78
CA ARG A 239 -11.76 0.06 7.99
C ARG A 239 -11.97 1.40 8.70
N PRO A 240 -10.96 2.28 8.79
CA PRO A 240 -11.14 3.60 9.35
C PRO A 240 -12.15 4.36 8.48
N THR A 241 -13.33 4.63 9.03
CA THR A 241 -14.31 5.50 8.39
C THR A 241 -13.73 6.92 8.37
N ARG A 242 -13.34 7.40 7.17
CA ARG A 242 -13.10 8.84 6.98
C ARG A 242 -14.36 9.55 7.47
N PRO A 243 -14.26 10.55 8.38
CA PRO A 243 -15.43 11.29 8.84
C PRO A 243 -16.21 11.80 7.63
N THR A 244 -17.43 11.32 7.45
CA THR A 244 -18.30 11.78 6.36
C THR A 244 -18.59 13.24 6.60
N ALA A 245 -18.16 14.10 5.68
CA ALA A 245 -18.52 15.52 5.71
C ALA A 245 -20.05 15.63 5.85
N PRO A 246 -20.57 16.50 6.74
CA PRO A 246 -21.96 16.45 7.16
C PRO A 246 -22.89 16.59 5.96
N THR A 247 -23.62 15.51 5.66
CA THR A 247 -24.46 15.41 4.47
C THR A 247 -25.52 16.50 4.51
N LYS A 248 -25.36 17.54 3.69
CA LYS A 248 -26.25 18.71 3.66
C LYS A 248 -27.68 18.23 3.41
N ALA A 249 -28.50 18.24 4.46
CA ALA A 249 -29.86 17.69 4.41
C ALA A 249 -30.63 18.30 3.24
N ALA A 250 -31.19 17.44 2.38
CA ALA A 250 -31.81 17.86 1.14
C ALA A 250 -33.02 18.77 1.41
N ALA A 251 -32.83 20.07 1.21
CA ALA A 251 -33.91 21.04 1.33
C ALA A 251 -34.98 20.71 0.28
N LYS A 252 -36.23 20.52 0.74
CA LYS A 252 -37.37 20.27 -0.15
C LYS A 252 -37.49 21.45 -1.14
N PRO A 253 -37.65 21.19 -2.46
CA PRO A 253 -37.79 22.27 -3.43
C PRO A 253 -39.02 23.14 -3.12
N ALA A 254 -38.81 24.46 -3.02
CA ALA A 254 -39.91 25.41 -2.97
C ALA A 254 -40.61 25.49 -4.36
N PRO A 255 -41.94 25.68 -4.40
CA PRO A 255 -42.67 25.83 -5.67
C PRO A 255 -42.26 27.13 -6.39
N LYS A 256 -42.22 27.08 -7.73
CA LYS A 256 -41.84 28.24 -8.57
C LYS A 256 -42.95 29.33 -8.57
N PRO A 257 -42.60 30.62 -8.78
CA PRO A 257 -43.57 31.71 -8.76
C PRO A 257 -44.42 31.77 -10.05
N PRO A 258 -45.62 32.37 -10.00
CA PRO A 258 -46.43 32.66 -11.19
C PRO A 258 -45.83 33.78 -12.05
N THR A 259 -46.10 33.75 -13.35
CA THR A 259 -45.57 34.71 -14.35
C THR A 259 -46.31 36.05 -14.34
N PRO A 260 -45.60 37.20 -14.48
CA PRO A 260 -46.23 38.51 -14.59
C PRO A 260 -46.77 38.78 -16.00
N LYS A 261 -47.80 39.64 -16.08
CA LYS A 261 -48.28 40.27 -17.33
C LYS A 261 -47.70 41.69 -17.45
N PRO A 262 -47.32 42.17 -18.65
CA PRO A 262 -46.64 43.46 -18.81
C PRO A 262 -47.60 44.63 -19.07
N ALA A 263 -47.20 45.86 -18.72
CA ALA A 263 -47.12 47.03 -19.62
C ALA A 263 -46.63 48.33 -18.92
N VAL A 264 -46.22 49.32 -19.74
CA VAL A 264 -46.10 50.78 -19.47
C VAL A 264 -44.95 51.29 -18.56
N THR A 265 -43.81 51.62 -19.19
CA THR A 265 -42.98 52.83 -18.92
C THR A 265 -43.72 54.11 -19.38
N PRO A 266 -43.36 55.36 -18.98
CA PRO A 266 -42.01 55.83 -18.58
C PRO A 266 -41.92 56.86 -17.41
N ALA A 267 -40.70 57.14 -16.92
CA ALA A 267 -40.13 58.50 -16.75
C ALA A 267 -38.78 58.51 -15.99
N ALA A 268 -37.91 59.45 -16.36
CA ALA A 268 -36.74 59.96 -15.63
C ALA A 268 -36.83 61.52 -15.71
N PRO A 269 -36.00 62.38 -15.06
CA PRO A 269 -34.66 62.13 -14.48
C PRO A 269 -34.33 62.88 -13.15
N ALA A 270 -33.05 62.88 -12.76
CA ALA A 270 -32.35 63.87 -11.90
C ALA A 270 -32.72 63.87 -10.37
N GLU A 271 -31.90 64.36 -9.42
CA GLU A 271 -30.49 64.81 -9.44
C GLU A 271 -29.77 64.59 -8.06
N ALA A 272 -28.59 65.20 -7.85
CA ALA A 272 -27.60 64.85 -6.83
C ALA A 272 -27.73 65.48 -5.42
N ALA A 273 -27.19 64.77 -4.41
CA ALA A 273 -26.50 65.25 -3.17
C ALA A 273 -26.03 64.01 -2.38
N VAL A 274 -24.80 63.80 -1.86
CA VAL A 274 -23.65 64.63 -1.46
C VAL A 274 -23.81 65.39 -0.13
N VAL A 275 -23.47 64.73 0.98
CA VAL A 275 -22.65 65.17 2.16
C VAL A 275 -22.20 63.84 2.83
N GLU A 276 -20.95 63.38 2.95
CA GLU A 276 -19.63 63.90 3.37
C GLU A 276 -19.21 63.36 4.76
N THR A 277 -18.15 62.54 4.75
CA THR A 277 -17.34 62.02 5.88
C THR A 277 -16.37 63.09 6.39
N PRO A 278 -15.89 63.08 7.66
CA PRO A 278 -14.72 62.25 8.08
C PRO A 278 -14.89 61.68 9.52
N ALA A 279 -13.95 60.97 10.16
CA ALA A 279 -12.50 60.79 9.98
C ALA A 279 -12.05 59.44 10.63
N VAL A 280 -10.85 58.85 10.53
CA VAL A 280 -9.61 58.89 9.72
C VAL A 280 -8.64 57.92 10.44
N ALA A 281 -8.02 56.97 9.71
CA ALA A 281 -6.78 56.19 9.99
C ALA A 281 -6.86 54.92 9.09
N GLU A 282 -6.12 54.72 7.98
CA GLU A 282 -4.69 54.93 7.66
C GLU A 282 -3.75 53.98 8.45
N ALA A 283 -2.85 53.16 7.88
CA ALA A 283 -2.58 52.55 6.54
C ALA A 283 -1.46 51.47 6.76
N VAL A 284 -0.91 50.60 5.87
CA VAL A 284 -0.99 50.09 4.46
C VAL A 284 -0.35 48.66 4.53
N ALA A 285 -0.29 47.71 3.57
CA ALA A 285 -0.79 47.44 2.20
C ALA A 285 -0.79 45.88 2.06
N GLU A 286 -1.71 45.19 1.37
CA GLU A 286 -1.77 44.88 -0.08
C GLU A 286 -0.51 44.24 -0.72
N VAL A 287 -0.67 43.03 -1.30
CA VAL A 287 -0.26 42.67 -2.68
C VAL A 287 -0.91 41.32 -3.12
N VAL A 288 -1.69 41.40 -4.21
CA VAL A 288 -1.99 40.42 -5.29
C VAL A 288 -2.29 38.94 -4.96
N VAL A 289 -3.32 38.41 -5.66
CA VAL A 289 -3.67 37.00 -5.78
C VAL A 289 -3.65 36.59 -7.26
N GLU A 290 -3.12 35.41 -7.60
CA GLU A 290 -3.32 34.77 -8.90
C GLU A 290 -3.60 33.27 -8.71
N ALA A 291 -4.29 32.63 -9.65
CA ALA A 291 -4.92 31.32 -9.47
C ALA A 291 -4.52 30.30 -10.55
N VAL A 292 -4.47 29.03 -10.18
CA VAL A 292 -4.39 27.88 -11.09
C VAL A 292 -5.45 26.85 -10.71
N VAL A 293 -5.99 26.16 -11.72
CA VAL A 293 -7.14 25.26 -11.62
C VAL A 293 -6.68 23.80 -11.49
N GLU A 294 -7.30 23.04 -10.59
CA GLU A 294 -7.16 21.58 -10.51
C GLU A 294 -8.31 20.91 -11.30
N VAL A 295 -8.01 19.86 -12.07
CA VAL A 295 -8.97 19.20 -12.98
C VAL A 295 -9.14 17.72 -12.66
N GLU A 296 -10.39 17.28 -12.62
CA GLU A 296 -10.86 15.96 -12.21
C GLU A 296 -10.84 14.92 -13.35
N ALA A 297 -10.27 13.73 -13.07
CA ALA A 297 -10.51 12.47 -13.80
C ALA A 297 -9.89 11.27 -13.05
N ALA A 298 -10.32 10.02 -13.18
CA ALA A 298 -11.64 9.44 -13.47
C ALA A 298 -11.61 7.94 -13.07
N VAL A 299 -12.76 7.32 -12.78
CA VAL A 299 -12.83 5.89 -12.40
C VAL A 299 -13.13 5.00 -13.60
N VAL A 300 -12.48 3.83 -13.68
CA VAL A 300 -12.88 2.69 -14.53
C VAL A 300 -12.82 1.40 -13.69
N GLU A 301 -13.66 0.41 -13.99
CA GLU A 301 -14.09 -0.63 -13.06
C GLU A 301 -14.09 -2.05 -13.68
N THR A 302 -14.02 -3.10 -12.82
CA THR A 302 -14.31 -4.53 -13.12
C THR A 302 -13.30 -5.28 -14.03
N PRO A 303 -13.36 -6.63 -14.14
CA PRO A 303 -14.16 -7.63 -13.41
C PRO A 303 -13.34 -8.72 -12.71
N ALA A 304 -14.02 -9.70 -12.09
CA ALA A 304 -13.43 -10.90 -11.50
C ALA A 304 -13.76 -12.17 -12.30
N VAL A 305 -12.87 -13.16 -12.29
CA VAL A 305 -13.09 -14.53 -12.77
C VAL A 305 -12.53 -15.51 -11.72
N ALA A 306 -13.13 -16.69 -11.60
CA ALA A 306 -12.82 -17.68 -10.57
C ALA A 306 -11.64 -18.60 -10.94
N GLU A 307 -10.97 -19.14 -9.92
CA GLU A 307 -9.95 -20.19 -10.03
C GLU A 307 -10.50 -21.53 -9.53
N ALA A 308 -10.05 -22.64 -10.13
CA ALA A 308 -10.58 -23.98 -9.90
C ALA A 308 -9.75 -24.79 -8.90
N VAL A 309 -10.38 -25.82 -8.31
CA VAL A 309 -9.73 -26.71 -7.33
C VAL A 309 -8.78 -27.69 -8.02
N ALA A 310 -7.56 -27.82 -7.51
CA ALA A 310 -6.63 -28.89 -7.86
C ALA A 310 -6.09 -29.55 -6.58
N GLU A 311 -6.16 -30.87 -6.52
CA GLU A 311 -5.83 -31.71 -5.36
C GLU A 311 -4.40 -32.24 -5.50
N VAL A 312 -3.62 -32.23 -4.41
CA VAL A 312 -2.26 -32.80 -4.37
C VAL A 312 -2.12 -33.70 -3.14
N VAL A 313 -1.68 -34.94 -3.38
CA VAL A 313 -1.58 -36.03 -2.41
C VAL A 313 -0.29 -35.93 -1.57
N VAL A 314 -0.32 -36.50 -0.35
CA VAL A 314 0.79 -36.47 0.61
C VAL A 314 1.52 -37.81 0.69
N GLU A 315 2.78 -37.84 0.26
CA GLU A 315 3.82 -38.83 0.60
C GLU A 315 5.19 -38.16 0.45
N ALA A 316 6.26 -38.51 1.15
CA ALA A 316 6.39 -39.17 2.46
C ALA A 316 7.76 -38.76 3.04
N VAL A 317 7.91 -38.66 4.37
CA VAL A 317 9.18 -38.31 5.01
C VAL A 317 10.01 -39.57 5.25
N VAL A 318 11.31 -39.50 4.95
CA VAL A 318 12.30 -40.51 5.35
C VAL A 318 13.31 -39.85 6.29
N GLU A 319 13.50 -40.43 7.47
CA GLU A 319 14.46 -39.98 8.47
C GLU A 319 15.92 -40.29 8.06
N VAL A 320 16.87 -39.52 8.59
CA VAL A 320 18.28 -39.88 8.64
C VAL A 320 18.80 -39.57 10.04
N GLU A 321 19.42 -40.56 10.68
CA GLU A 321 19.91 -40.47 12.06
C GLU A 321 21.03 -39.43 12.23
N ALA A 322 21.08 -38.80 13.42
CA ALA A 322 22.18 -37.94 13.82
C ALA A 322 23.32 -38.78 14.44
N ALA A 323 24.47 -38.85 13.75
CA ALA A 323 25.68 -39.46 14.30
C ALA A 323 26.33 -38.56 15.37
N VAL A 324 26.70 -39.15 16.51
CA VAL A 324 27.34 -38.47 17.63
C VAL A 324 28.78 -38.07 17.29
N VAL A 325 29.20 -36.86 17.67
CA VAL A 325 30.61 -36.43 17.67
C VAL A 325 31.11 -36.32 19.10
N GLU A 326 32.16 -37.07 19.40
CA GLU A 326 32.75 -37.23 20.73
C GLU A 326 33.82 -36.15 20.99
N THR A 327 33.73 -35.44 22.12
CA THR A 327 34.70 -34.39 22.49
C THR A 327 35.82 -34.97 23.35
N PRO A 328 37.11 -34.89 22.94
CA PRO A 328 38.22 -35.34 23.77
C PRO A 328 38.45 -34.42 24.97
N ALA A 329 38.79 -35.01 26.11
CA ALA A 329 39.01 -34.28 27.36
C ALA A 329 40.34 -33.50 27.38
N VAL A 330 40.34 -32.35 28.06
CA VAL A 330 41.58 -31.63 28.43
C VAL A 330 42.21 -32.35 29.62
N VAL A 331 43.51 -32.66 29.50
CA VAL A 331 44.28 -33.32 30.57
C VAL A 331 44.88 -32.27 31.50
N GLU A 332 44.65 -32.45 32.80
CA GLU A 332 45.23 -31.64 33.87
C GLU A 332 46.66 -32.12 34.20
N ALA A 333 47.61 -31.18 34.34
CA ALA A 333 48.99 -31.43 34.73
C ALA A 333 49.53 -30.23 35.57
N PRO A 334 50.52 -30.44 36.46
CA PRO A 334 50.43 -29.87 37.80
C PRO A 334 51.23 -28.58 38.05
N ALA A 335 51.03 -28.00 39.22
CA ALA A 335 51.68 -26.79 39.69
C ALA A 335 53.10 -27.01 40.25
N GLU A 336 54.03 -26.11 39.90
CA GLU A 336 55.29 -25.89 40.61
C GLU A 336 55.81 -24.46 40.35
N GLU A 337 55.77 -23.59 41.37
CA GLU A 337 56.77 -22.53 41.58
C GLU A 337 56.74 -22.07 43.06
N ALA A 338 57.71 -21.23 43.47
CA ALA A 338 58.13 -21.04 44.87
C ALA A 338 57.75 -19.69 45.53
#